data_AF-A0A811MBI0-F1
#
_entry.id   AF-A0A811MBI0-F1
#
_cell.length_a   1.000
_cell.length_b   1.000
_cell.length_c   1.000
_cell.angle_alpha   90.00
_cell.angle_beta   90.00
_cell.angle_gamma   90.00
#
_symmetry.space_group_name_H-M   'P 1'
#
loop_
_entity.id
_entity.type
_entity.pdbx_description
1 polymer ?
#
loop_
_entity_poly.entity_id
_entity_poly.type
_entity_poly.pdbx_seq_one_letter_code
_entity_poly.pdbx_strand_id
1 'polypeptide(L)'
;MYRGTFNCVAEFLIEVIITNLLVVHGHSPYSELVKRFEDDLIVAIGKGEPVVVMSEDGFRKVMSIDEYASYYKDIDPLAPFKTWKVGQTDSYMSAKVHPSYDVYSERVKGVFVVSDPVDWGRDLQVLCDILSTGGLPGTEKGNQPPLYFAADDLEYQTSMEVKDCQFSTIYMVGDNPKVDINGAMKTSMEVKDCQFSTIYMVGDNPKVDINGAMKWLMVQG
;
A
#
# COMPACT_ATOMS: atom_id res chain seq x y z
N MET A 1 18.36 -4.56 4.93
CA MET A 1 18.76 -3.24 5.46
C MET A 1 17.47 -2.47 5.79
N TYR A 2 16.76 -2.79 6.90
CA TYR A 2 15.36 -2.30 7.03
C TYR A 2 14.86 -1.83 8.41
N ARG A 3 15.66 -1.87 9.49
CA ARG A 3 15.32 -1.15 10.73
C ARG A 3 16.09 0.17 10.94
N GLY A 4 16.96 0.54 9.99
CA GLY A 4 17.85 1.69 10.11
C GLY A 4 17.74 2.73 8.99
N THR A 5 16.88 2.53 7.99
CA THR A 5 16.89 3.35 6.77
C THR A 5 15.97 4.57 6.85
N PHE A 6 14.86 4.56 7.60
CA PHE A 6 14.06 5.79 7.74
C PHE A 6 14.74 6.85 8.63
N ASN A 7 15.32 6.43 9.76
CA ASN A 7 16.13 7.33 10.61
C ASN A 7 17.32 7.92 9.82
N CYS A 8 17.89 7.17 8.88
CA CYS A 8 19.05 7.61 8.11
C CYS A 8 18.69 8.54 6.94
N VAL A 9 17.49 8.45 6.35
CA VAL A 9 17.15 9.24 5.15
C VAL A 9 16.66 10.66 5.48
N ALA A 10 15.92 10.86 6.57
CA ALA A 10 15.47 12.21 6.99
C ALA A 10 16.62 13.08 7.55
N GLU A 11 17.54 12.48 8.33
CA GLU A 11 18.73 13.16 8.85
C GLU A 11 19.59 13.75 7.72
N PHE A 12 19.70 13.06 6.58
CA PHE A 12 20.57 13.46 5.48
C PHE A 12 19.96 14.49 4.52
N LEU A 13 18.64 14.62 4.45
CA LEU A 13 17.97 15.47 3.45
C LEU A 13 17.51 16.82 3.98
N ILE A 14 17.09 16.87 5.26
CA ILE A 14 16.53 18.08 5.88
C ILE A 14 17.19 18.45 7.21
N GLU A 15 18.25 17.73 7.61
CA GLU A 15 19.02 17.98 8.84
C GLU A 15 18.15 17.96 10.13
N VAL A 16 17.03 17.23 10.11
CA VAL A 16 16.11 17.08 11.25
C VAL A 16 15.93 15.60 11.59
N ILE A 17 15.96 15.27 12.89
CA ILE A 17 15.67 13.92 13.38
C ILE A 17 14.14 13.74 13.42
N ILE A 18 13.62 12.94 12.50
CA ILE A 18 12.22 12.49 12.49
C ILE A 18 12.20 11.03 12.93
N THR A 19 11.49 10.73 14.01
CA THR A 19 11.31 9.34 14.47
C THR A 19 10.14 8.70 13.73
N ASN A 20 10.18 7.38 13.53
CA ASN A 20 9.09 6.64 12.88
C ASN A 20 7.73 6.80 13.57
N LEU A 21 7.71 7.11 14.87
CA LEU A 21 6.47 7.42 15.58
C LEU A 21 5.83 8.71 15.04
N LEU A 22 6.61 9.67 14.56
CA LEU A 22 6.07 10.93 14.05
C LEU A 22 5.60 10.86 12.60
N VAL A 23 5.68 9.69 11.96
CA VAL A 23 5.35 9.51 10.54
C VAL A 23 4.18 8.54 10.42
N VAL A 24 3.10 9.00 9.79
CA VAL A 24 1.96 8.17 9.39
C VAL A 24 1.95 8.14 7.88
N HIS A 25 1.96 6.94 7.31
CA HIS A 25 1.83 6.71 5.88
C HIS A 25 0.39 6.28 5.58
N GLY A 26 -0.07 6.44 4.33
CA GLY A 26 -1.43 6.03 3.94
C GLY A 26 -1.75 4.54 4.19
N HIS A 27 -0.72 3.69 4.22
CA HIS A 27 -0.89 2.26 4.55
C HIS A 27 -0.93 1.97 6.06
N SER A 28 -0.53 2.89 6.94
CA SER A 28 -0.43 2.66 8.39
C SER A 28 -1.73 2.11 9.03
N PRO A 29 -2.94 2.48 8.56
CA PRO A 29 -4.17 1.89 9.10
C PRO A 29 -4.44 0.44 8.70
N TYR A 30 -3.68 -0.13 7.75
CA TYR A 30 -3.72 -1.58 7.50
C TYR A 30 -3.35 -2.40 8.74
N SER A 31 -2.59 -1.84 9.68
CA SER A 31 -2.33 -2.46 11.00
C SER A 31 -3.62 -2.85 11.76
N GLU A 32 -4.75 -2.16 11.53
CA GLU A 32 -6.05 -2.51 12.13
C GLU A 32 -6.67 -3.78 11.52
N LEU A 33 -6.30 -4.10 10.27
CA LEU A 33 -6.80 -5.24 9.51
C LEU A 33 -6.00 -6.52 9.76
N VAL A 34 -4.88 -6.43 10.48
CA VAL A 34 -4.03 -7.59 10.83
C VAL A 34 -4.83 -8.66 11.53
N LYS A 35 -5.66 -8.32 12.52
CA LYS A 35 -6.52 -9.30 13.23
C LYS A 35 -7.46 -10.08 12.31
N ARG A 36 -7.80 -9.53 11.15
CA ARG A 36 -8.68 -10.17 10.17
C ARG A 36 -7.92 -11.09 9.22
N PHE A 37 -6.69 -10.77 8.86
CA PHE A 37 -5.94 -11.44 7.79
C PHE A 37 -4.60 -12.03 8.25
N GLU A 38 -4.34 -12.09 9.56
CA GLU A 38 -3.03 -12.44 10.12
C GLU A 38 -2.44 -13.73 9.52
N ASP A 39 -3.29 -14.77 9.38
CA ASP A 39 -2.95 -16.10 8.86
C ASP A 39 -3.45 -16.38 7.45
N ASP A 40 -4.06 -15.39 6.81
CA ASP A 40 -4.64 -15.50 5.48
C ASP A 40 -3.64 -15.04 4.43
N LEU A 41 -3.55 -15.76 3.31
CA LEU A 41 -2.77 -15.30 2.16
C LEU A 41 -3.33 -13.96 1.64
N ILE A 42 -2.50 -12.93 1.68
CA ILE A 42 -2.78 -11.62 1.11
C ILE A 42 -1.74 -11.24 0.05
N VAL A 43 -2.17 -10.44 -0.93
CA VAL A 43 -1.27 -9.90 -1.97
C VAL A 43 -1.09 -8.41 -1.74
N ALA A 44 0.16 -7.96 -1.73
CA ALA A 44 0.55 -6.56 -1.60
C ALA A 44 1.05 -6.00 -2.94
N ILE A 45 0.55 -4.82 -3.31
CA ILE A 45 0.87 -4.10 -4.55
C ILE A 45 1.58 -2.80 -4.19
N GLY A 46 2.67 -2.49 -4.89
CA GLY A 46 3.33 -1.19 -4.79
C GLY A 46 4.82 -1.24 -5.07
N LYS A 47 5.43 -0.06 -5.20
CA LYS A 47 6.87 0.11 -5.40
C LYS A 47 7.68 -0.22 -4.14
N GLY A 48 8.94 -0.59 -4.33
CA GLY A 48 9.87 -0.90 -3.24
C GLY A 48 9.60 -2.28 -2.63
N GLU A 49 9.49 -2.33 -1.30
CA GLU A 49 9.36 -3.57 -0.52
C GLU A 49 8.02 -3.66 0.22
N PRO A 50 6.86 -3.73 -0.48
CA PRO A 50 5.55 -3.73 0.18
C PRO A 50 5.34 -4.93 1.11
N VAL A 51 6.01 -6.06 0.84
CA VAL A 51 5.96 -7.27 1.70
C VAL A 51 6.61 -7.00 3.05
N VAL A 52 7.75 -6.31 3.08
CA VAL A 52 8.46 -5.98 4.32
C VAL A 52 7.57 -5.08 5.19
N VAL A 53 7.01 -4.03 4.61
CA VAL A 53 6.11 -3.08 5.28
C VAL A 53 4.92 -3.81 5.92
N MET A 54 4.21 -4.61 5.14
CA MET A 54 3.04 -5.36 5.63
C MET A 54 3.43 -6.42 6.67
N SER A 55 4.61 -7.05 6.55
CA SER A 55 5.07 -8.02 7.54
C SER A 55 5.43 -7.34 8.88
N GLU A 56 5.98 -6.12 8.84
CA GLU A 56 6.27 -5.32 10.03
C GLU A 56 4.98 -4.88 10.75
N ASP A 57 3.90 -4.62 10.01
CA ASP A 57 2.56 -4.37 10.56
C ASP A 57 1.95 -5.61 11.24
N GLY A 58 2.43 -6.82 10.91
CA GLY A 58 2.07 -8.08 11.59
C GLY A 58 1.32 -9.10 10.72
N PHE A 59 1.16 -8.86 9.42
CA PHE A 59 0.60 -9.87 8.51
C PHE A 59 1.61 -11.01 8.30
N ARG A 60 1.21 -12.29 8.47
CA ARG A 60 2.15 -13.42 8.37
C ARG A 60 2.29 -14.02 6.97
N LYS A 61 1.23 -13.98 6.16
CA LYS A 61 1.21 -14.58 4.81
C LYS A 61 1.06 -13.50 3.74
N VAL A 62 2.12 -12.73 3.53
CA VAL A 62 2.15 -11.66 2.54
C VAL A 62 3.02 -12.05 1.36
N MET A 63 2.49 -11.83 0.15
CA MET A 63 3.22 -11.98 -1.11
C MET A 63 3.13 -10.70 -1.92
N SER A 64 4.21 -10.30 -2.60
CA SER A 64 4.14 -9.20 -3.56
C SER A 64 3.39 -9.64 -4.81
N ILE A 65 2.72 -8.72 -5.50
CA ILE A 65 2.07 -9.05 -6.77
C ILE A 65 3.07 -9.52 -7.84
N ASP A 66 4.30 -9.00 -7.81
CA ASP A 66 5.44 -9.45 -8.61
C ASP A 66 5.76 -10.94 -8.39
N GLU A 67 5.88 -11.33 -7.11
CA GLU A 67 6.15 -12.70 -6.72
C GLU A 67 4.96 -13.60 -7.09
N TYR A 68 3.73 -13.17 -6.78
CA TYR A 68 2.51 -13.91 -7.10
C TYR A 68 2.37 -14.16 -8.60
N ALA A 69 2.60 -13.14 -9.43
CA ALA A 69 2.57 -13.25 -10.88
C ALA A 69 3.63 -14.25 -11.41
N SER A 70 4.78 -14.36 -10.74
CA SER A 70 5.87 -15.25 -11.16
C SER A 70 5.50 -16.75 -11.12
N TYR A 71 4.45 -17.13 -10.37
CA TYR A 71 3.93 -18.50 -10.34
C TYR A 71 3.07 -18.84 -11.57
N TYR A 72 2.63 -17.85 -12.34
CA TYR A 72 1.77 -18.04 -13.49
C TYR A 72 2.47 -17.58 -14.77
N LYS A 73 2.86 -18.52 -15.62
CA LYS A 73 3.65 -18.23 -16.83
C LYS A 73 2.97 -17.25 -17.80
N ASP A 74 1.66 -17.32 -17.91
CA ASP A 74 0.88 -16.63 -18.93
C ASP A 74 -0.08 -15.57 -18.34
N ILE A 75 0.06 -15.22 -17.06
CA ILE A 75 -0.82 -14.22 -16.40
C ILE A 75 -0.53 -12.79 -16.85
N ASP A 76 0.67 -12.54 -17.37
CA ASP A 76 1.07 -11.27 -17.95
C ASP A 76 1.17 -11.41 -19.49
N PRO A 77 0.10 -11.06 -20.24
CA PRO A 77 0.11 -11.20 -21.69
C PRO A 77 1.12 -10.27 -22.36
N LEU A 78 1.60 -9.23 -21.65
CA LEU A 78 2.57 -8.28 -22.16
C LEU A 78 4.01 -8.66 -21.81
N ALA A 79 4.24 -9.67 -20.96
CA ALA A 79 5.58 -10.13 -20.57
C ALA A 79 6.53 -10.34 -21.77
N PRO A 80 6.12 -10.93 -22.91
CA PRO A 80 7.00 -11.10 -24.07
C PRO A 80 7.48 -9.80 -24.72
N PHE A 81 6.78 -8.68 -24.49
CA PHE A 81 7.09 -7.37 -25.08
C PHE A 81 7.89 -6.47 -24.13
N LYS A 82 8.12 -6.90 -22.89
CA LYS A 82 8.86 -6.12 -21.89
C LYS A 82 10.36 -6.34 -22.05
N THR A 83 11.11 -5.26 -22.27
CA THR A 83 12.58 -5.26 -22.36
C THR A 83 13.25 -5.02 -21.00
N TRP A 84 12.45 -4.75 -19.98
CA TRP A 84 12.86 -4.48 -18.62
C TRP A 84 12.18 -5.49 -17.69
N LYS A 85 12.78 -5.75 -16.53
CA LYS A 85 12.14 -6.48 -15.44
C LYS A 85 12.01 -5.53 -14.26
N VAL A 86 10.86 -5.56 -13.57
CA VAL A 86 10.80 -4.98 -12.22
C VAL A 86 11.88 -5.69 -11.42
N GLY A 87 12.78 -4.91 -10.82
CA GLY A 87 13.93 -5.46 -10.11
C GLY A 87 13.46 -6.42 -9.02
N GLN A 88 13.57 -7.72 -9.29
CA GLN A 88 13.95 -8.63 -8.23
C GLN A 88 15.35 -8.17 -7.87
N THR A 89 15.49 -7.44 -6.77
CA THR A 89 16.81 -7.33 -6.17
C THR A 89 17.28 -8.77 -5.98
N ASP A 90 18.40 -9.13 -6.61
CA ASP A 90 19.19 -10.29 -6.22
C ASP A 90 19.78 -10.09 -4.80
N SER A 91 19.04 -9.43 -3.89
CA SER A 91 19.42 -9.16 -2.53
C SER A 91 19.21 -10.43 -1.72
N TYR A 92 20.25 -11.25 -1.77
CA TYR A 92 20.53 -12.33 -0.85
C TYR A 92 19.50 -13.46 -0.84
N MET A 93 20.00 -14.63 -1.20
CA MET A 93 19.46 -15.91 -0.79
C MET A 93 19.13 -15.91 0.72
N SER A 94 17.94 -15.47 1.08
CA SER A 94 17.15 -16.30 1.97
C SER A 94 16.83 -17.50 1.10
N ALA A 95 17.31 -18.67 1.49
CA ALA A 95 16.80 -19.92 0.94
C ALA A 95 15.29 -19.74 0.77
N LYS A 96 14.74 -19.98 -0.43
CA LYS A 96 13.31 -20.09 -0.64
C LYS A 96 12.82 -21.25 0.24
N VAL A 97 12.69 -20.99 1.53
CA VAL A 97 11.77 -21.67 2.41
C VAL A 97 10.48 -21.50 1.63
N HIS A 98 10.01 -22.59 1.02
CA HIS A 98 8.71 -22.60 0.40
C HIS A 98 7.78 -21.83 1.33
N PRO A 99 7.06 -20.80 0.85
CA PRO A 99 6.08 -20.15 1.69
C PRO A 99 5.25 -21.25 2.36
N SER A 100 4.87 -21.06 3.62
CA SER A 100 4.11 -22.06 4.39
C SER A 100 2.71 -22.33 3.81
N TYR A 101 2.42 -21.77 2.63
CA TYR A 101 1.18 -21.74 1.89
C TYR A 101 1.46 -22.04 0.40
N ASP A 102 0.55 -22.79 -0.23
CA ASP A 102 0.65 -23.21 -1.62
C ASP A 102 -0.14 -22.25 -2.52
N VAL A 103 0.56 -21.47 -3.34
CA VAL A 103 0.00 -20.45 -4.23
C VAL A 103 -1.01 -21.03 -5.24
N TYR A 104 -0.91 -22.32 -5.55
CA TYR A 104 -1.80 -22.98 -6.52
C TYR A 104 -3.09 -23.54 -5.88
N SER A 105 -3.19 -23.58 -4.56
CA SER A 105 -4.36 -24.13 -3.86
C SER A 105 -4.95 -23.19 -2.81
N GLU A 106 -4.17 -22.30 -2.22
CA GLU A 106 -4.62 -21.31 -1.25
C GLU A 106 -5.16 -20.06 -1.94
N ARG A 107 -6.39 -19.65 -1.57
CA ARG A 107 -7.04 -18.45 -2.13
C ARG A 107 -6.53 -17.19 -1.43
N VAL A 108 -6.16 -16.19 -2.22
CA VAL A 108 -5.93 -14.82 -1.74
C VAL A 108 -7.19 -14.28 -1.08
N LYS A 109 -7.09 -13.88 0.19
CA LYS A 109 -8.22 -13.38 1.00
C LYS A 109 -8.35 -11.87 1.02
N GLY A 110 -7.31 -11.15 0.61
CA GLY A 110 -7.32 -9.70 0.51
C GLY A 110 -6.18 -9.20 -0.36
N VAL A 111 -6.42 -8.08 -1.05
CA VAL A 111 -5.41 -7.38 -1.84
C VAL A 111 -5.22 -5.98 -1.29
N PHE A 112 -3.96 -5.58 -1.11
CA PHE A 112 -3.58 -4.33 -0.47
C PHE A 112 -2.67 -3.54 -1.40
N VAL A 113 -3.16 -2.42 -1.91
CA VAL A 113 -2.34 -1.45 -2.64
C VAL A 113 -1.69 -0.55 -1.59
N VAL A 114 -0.40 -0.76 -1.34
CA VAL A 114 0.41 -0.02 -0.37
C VAL A 114 0.94 1.28 -0.99
N SER A 115 1.22 1.26 -2.29
CA SER A 115 1.60 2.42 -3.11
C SER A 115 1.40 2.09 -4.59
N ASP A 116 1.69 3.06 -5.47
CA ASP A 116 1.57 2.83 -6.91
C ASP A 116 2.44 1.65 -7.39
N PRO A 117 1.88 0.76 -8.22
CA PRO A 117 2.65 -0.29 -8.86
C PRO A 117 3.69 0.27 -9.83
N VAL A 118 4.76 -0.50 -10.06
CA VAL A 118 5.79 -0.16 -11.06
C VAL A 118 5.38 -0.66 -12.44
N ASP A 119 4.74 -1.83 -12.52
CA ASP A 119 4.28 -2.46 -13.76
C ASP A 119 2.75 -2.52 -13.80
N TRP A 120 2.12 -1.39 -14.06
CA TRP A 120 0.65 -1.25 -14.04
C TRP A 120 -0.06 -2.25 -14.96
N GLY A 121 0.50 -2.54 -16.14
CA GLY A 121 -0.11 -3.47 -17.08
C GLY A 121 -0.21 -4.88 -16.53
N ARG A 122 0.88 -5.39 -15.93
CA ARG A 122 0.88 -6.70 -15.26
C ARG A 122 -0.01 -6.68 -14.02
N ASP A 123 0.17 -5.67 -13.17
CA ASP A 123 -0.43 -5.65 -11.82
C ASP A 123 -1.94 -5.50 -11.91
N LEU A 124 -2.45 -4.71 -12.85
CA LEU A 124 -3.89 -4.62 -13.13
C LEU A 124 -4.46 -5.92 -13.69
N GLN A 125 -3.72 -6.62 -14.56
CA GLN A 125 -4.17 -7.91 -15.11
C GLN A 125 -4.24 -8.97 -13.99
N VAL A 126 -3.17 -9.12 -13.22
CA VAL A 126 -3.10 -10.07 -12.10
C VAL A 126 -4.15 -9.75 -11.03
N LEU A 127 -4.35 -8.46 -10.72
CA LEU A 127 -5.41 -8.01 -9.82
C LEU A 127 -6.79 -8.41 -10.34
N CYS A 128 -7.09 -8.18 -11.62
CA CYS A 128 -8.36 -8.60 -12.23
C CYS A 128 -8.56 -10.12 -12.11
N ASP A 129 -7.52 -10.91 -12.34
CA ASP A 129 -7.59 -12.37 -12.23
C ASP A 129 -7.86 -12.81 -10.79
N ILE A 130 -7.16 -12.24 -9.80
CA ILE A 130 -7.41 -12.50 -8.37
C ILE A 130 -8.86 -12.14 -7.98
N LEU A 131 -9.31 -10.94 -8.34
CA LEU A 131 -10.63 -10.44 -7.95
C LEU A 131 -11.76 -11.25 -8.59
N SER A 132 -11.63 -11.59 -9.87
CA SER A 132 -12.68 -12.27 -10.63
C SER A 132 -12.82 -13.75 -10.28
N THR A 133 -11.73 -14.41 -9.90
CA THR A 133 -11.69 -15.85 -9.57
C THR A 133 -11.87 -16.16 -8.08
N GLY A 134 -12.12 -15.14 -7.27
CA GLY A 134 -12.22 -15.28 -5.82
C GLY A 134 -10.91 -15.71 -5.16
N GLY A 135 -9.81 -15.13 -5.61
CA GLY A 135 -8.49 -15.28 -5.02
C GLY A 135 -7.61 -16.40 -5.58
N LEU A 136 -7.99 -17.05 -6.68
CA LEU A 136 -7.20 -18.13 -7.28
C LEU A 136 -7.31 -18.11 -8.82
N PRO A 137 -6.41 -17.38 -9.50
CA PRO A 137 -6.36 -17.31 -10.95
C PRO A 137 -6.35 -18.68 -11.62
N GLY A 138 -7.02 -18.77 -12.77
CA GLY A 138 -7.18 -20.03 -13.51
C GLY A 138 -8.37 -20.89 -13.05
N THR A 139 -9.06 -20.51 -11.97
CA THR A 139 -10.34 -21.16 -11.59
C THR A 139 -11.55 -20.43 -12.17
N GLU A 140 -12.74 -21.00 -11.96
CA GLU A 140 -14.00 -20.33 -12.23
C GLU A 140 -14.17 -19.04 -11.40
N LYS A 141 -15.16 -18.22 -11.80
CA LYS A 141 -15.47 -16.99 -11.08
C LYS A 141 -15.86 -17.29 -9.63
N GLY A 142 -15.35 -16.49 -8.71
CA GLY A 142 -15.55 -16.67 -7.28
C GLY A 142 -16.00 -15.41 -6.56
N ASN A 143 -16.16 -15.51 -5.25
CA ASN A 143 -16.45 -14.35 -4.41
C ASN A 143 -15.22 -13.44 -4.35
N GLN A 144 -15.38 -12.21 -4.82
CA GLN A 144 -14.30 -11.24 -4.89
C GLN A 144 -13.69 -10.97 -3.49
N PRO A 145 -12.38 -11.17 -3.29
CA PRO A 145 -11.71 -10.74 -2.07
C PRO A 145 -11.71 -9.21 -1.97
N PRO A 146 -11.74 -8.64 -0.76
CA PRO A 146 -11.63 -7.21 -0.56
C PRO A 146 -10.32 -6.64 -1.12
N LEU A 147 -10.43 -5.46 -1.72
CA LEU A 147 -9.33 -4.66 -2.24
C LEU A 147 -9.24 -3.37 -1.41
N TYR A 148 -8.05 -3.08 -0.89
CA TYR A 148 -7.78 -1.87 -0.12
C TYR A 148 -6.76 -1.00 -0.85
N PHE A 149 -6.97 0.32 -0.81
CA PHE A 149 -6.04 1.32 -1.35
C PHE A 149 -5.53 2.20 -0.20
N ALA A 150 -4.22 2.40 -0.16
CA ALA A 150 -3.55 3.22 0.84
C ALA A 150 -3.52 4.71 0.46
N ALA A 151 -3.81 5.05 -0.79
CA ALA A 151 -3.89 6.42 -1.28
C ALA A 151 -4.97 6.51 -2.35
N ASP A 152 -5.73 7.61 -2.36
CA ASP A 152 -6.71 7.98 -3.37
C ASP A 152 -6.34 9.28 -4.11
N ASP A 153 -5.11 9.76 -3.90
CA ASP A 153 -4.57 10.95 -4.54
C ASP A 153 -4.56 10.81 -6.07
N LEU A 154 -5.29 11.70 -6.73
CA LEU A 154 -5.28 11.79 -8.19
C LEU A 154 -3.97 12.39 -8.72
N GLU A 155 -3.40 13.33 -7.97
CA GLU A 155 -2.22 14.10 -8.35
C GLU A 155 -1.28 14.15 -7.16
N TYR A 156 0.01 13.91 -7.40
CA TYR A 156 1.07 14.14 -6.44
C TYR A 156 2.09 15.11 -7.02
N GLN A 157 2.57 16.06 -6.22
CA GLN A 157 3.54 17.03 -6.67
C GLN A 157 4.88 16.35 -6.97
N THR A 158 5.42 16.58 -8.17
CA THR A 158 6.75 16.10 -8.56
C THR A 158 7.69 17.29 -8.76
N SER A 159 8.95 17.02 -9.08
CA SER A 159 9.92 18.06 -9.43
C SER A 159 9.57 18.82 -10.72
N MET A 160 8.54 18.40 -11.46
CA MET A 160 8.03 19.12 -12.62
C MET A 160 6.89 20.06 -12.22
N GLU A 161 7.03 21.36 -12.53
CA GLU A 161 5.92 22.31 -12.45
C GLU A 161 4.91 22.01 -13.56
N VAL A 162 3.74 21.49 -13.18
CA VAL A 162 2.61 21.33 -14.08
C VAL A 162 1.66 22.52 -13.87
N LYS A 163 1.57 23.41 -14.86
CA LYS A 163 0.57 24.48 -14.89
C LYS A 163 -0.68 23.98 -15.61
N ASP A 164 -1.80 23.95 -14.88
CA ASP A 164 -3.16 23.71 -15.37
C ASP A 164 -3.35 22.46 -16.24
N CYS A 165 -3.37 21.28 -15.61
CA CYS A 165 -3.91 20.07 -16.23
C CYS A 165 -5.44 20.01 -16.07
N GLN A 166 -6.18 20.41 -17.10
CA GLN A 166 -7.64 20.21 -17.15
C GLN A 166 -7.96 18.84 -17.78
N PHE A 167 -8.27 17.85 -16.93
CA PHE A 167 -8.87 16.60 -17.38
C PHE A 167 -10.40 16.74 -17.46
N SER A 168 -11.01 16.30 -18.56
CA SER A 168 -12.46 16.43 -18.78
C SER A 168 -13.28 15.34 -18.08
N THR A 169 -12.74 14.14 -17.90
CA THR A 169 -13.35 13.04 -17.12
C THR A 169 -12.27 12.03 -16.75
N ILE A 170 -12.14 11.73 -15.46
CA ILE A 170 -11.32 10.64 -14.93
C ILE A 170 -12.24 9.78 -14.06
N TYR A 171 -12.22 8.46 -14.24
CA TYR A 171 -12.93 7.51 -13.38
C TYR A 171 -11.94 6.97 -12.34
N MET A 172 -12.21 7.20 -11.06
CA MET A 172 -11.46 6.63 -9.92
C MET A 172 -12.42 5.94 -8.94
N VAL A 173 -11.94 4.89 -8.30
CA VAL A 173 -12.64 4.17 -7.22
C VAL A 173 -11.72 4.17 -6.00
N GLY A 174 -12.05 5.00 -5.01
CA GLY A 174 -11.36 5.09 -3.71
C GLY A 174 -11.79 6.35 -2.95
N ASP A 175 -12.07 6.20 -1.64
CA ASP A 175 -12.26 7.28 -0.66
C ASP A 175 -11.76 6.73 0.67
N ASN A 176 -10.72 7.29 1.31
CA ASN A 176 -10.57 7.11 2.77
C ASN A 176 -9.76 8.15 3.57
N PRO A 177 -10.14 9.43 3.60
CA PRO A 177 -9.55 10.45 4.49
C PRO A 177 -9.70 10.16 6.00
N LYS A 178 -10.50 9.15 6.39
CA LYS A 178 -10.62 8.70 7.78
C LYS A 178 -9.38 7.93 8.25
N VAL A 179 -8.68 7.26 7.34
CA VAL A 179 -7.51 6.42 7.58
C VAL A 179 -6.33 7.27 8.06
N ASP A 180 -6.01 8.36 7.37
CA ASP A 180 -4.85 9.22 7.71
C ASP A 180 -5.00 9.88 9.09
N ILE A 181 -6.21 10.34 9.43
CA ILE A 181 -6.47 11.04 10.69
C ILE A 181 -6.54 10.06 11.87
N ASN A 182 -7.12 8.88 11.68
CA ASN A 182 -7.09 7.83 12.70
C ASN A 182 -5.67 7.31 12.95
N GLY A 183 -4.84 7.22 11.89
CA GLY A 183 -3.42 6.89 12.01
C GLY A 183 -2.66 7.90 12.89
N ALA A 184 -2.82 9.21 12.64
CA ALA A 184 -2.20 10.27 13.44
C ALA A 184 -2.62 10.23 14.93
N MET A 185 -3.90 9.97 15.21
CA MET A 185 -4.41 9.87 16.57
C MET A 185 -3.92 8.60 17.29
N LYS A 186 -3.77 7.47 16.59
CA LYS A 186 -3.26 6.23 17.19
C LYS A 186 -1.81 6.39 17.66
N THR A 187 -0.96 7.03 16.86
CA THR A 187 0.41 7.31 17.31
C THR A 187 0.43 8.25 18.53
N SER A 188 -0.52 9.18 18.62
CA SER A 188 -0.65 10.03 19.81
C SER A 188 -1.06 9.27 21.08
N MET A 189 -1.82 8.18 20.95
CA MET A 189 -2.23 7.33 22.09
C MET A 189 -1.12 6.42 22.63
N GLU A 190 -0.13 6.07 21.80
CA GLU A 190 1.05 5.31 22.26
C GLU A 190 2.04 6.20 23.04
N VAL A 191 1.98 7.52 22.84
CA VAL A 191 2.70 8.53 23.65
C VAL A 191 1.82 8.91 24.84
N LYS A 192 1.89 8.11 25.92
CA LYS A 192 1.22 8.42 27.18
C LYS A 192 1.60 9.84 27.65
N ASP A 193 0.57 10.68 27.86
CA ASP A 193 0.58 12.08 28.36
C ASP A 193 0.54 13.25 27.35
N CYS A 194 0.23 13.05 26.06
CA CYS A 194 -0.02 14.17 25.15
C CYS A 194 -1.51 14.36 24.82
N GLN A 195 -2.16 15.32 25.47
CA GLN A 195 -3.49 15.83 25.09
C GLN A 195 -3.32 17.06 24.20
N PHE A 196 -3.57 16.95 22.90
CA PHE A 196 -3.49 18.09 21.98
C PHE A 196 -4.74 18.96 22.12
N SER A 197 -4.57 20.25 22.42
CA SER A 197 -5.66 21.23 22.45
C SER A 197 -6.07 21.72 21.07
N THR A 198 -5.17 21.61 20.09
CA THR A 198 -5.39 22.04 18.71
C THR A 198 -4.46 21.26 17.79
N ILE A 199 -4.99 20.76 16.68
CA ILE A 199 -4.22 20.07 15.63
C ILE A 199 -4.29 20.95 14.38
N TYR A 200 -3.13 21.22 13.77
CA TYR A 200 -3.04 21.96 12.51
C TYR A 200 -2.67 20.97 11.39
N MET A 201 -3.55 20.80 10.42
CA MET A 201 -3.23 20.10 9.18
C MET A 201 -2.55 21.08 8.22
N VAL A 202 -1.36 20.74 7.73
CA VAL A 202 -0.62 21.53 6.73
C VAL A 202 -0.36 20.61 5.55
N GLY A 203 -0.88 20.97 4.39
CA GLY A 203 -0.72 20.20 3.16
C GLY A 203 -0.96 21.05 1.92
N ASP A 204 -0.50 20.56 0.79
CA ASP A 204 -0.46 21.23 -0.51
C ASP A 204 -1.64 20.84 -1.42
N ASN A 205 -2.42 19.81 -1.05
CA ASN A 205 -3.59 19.36 -1.79
C ASN A 205 -4.89 19.69 -1.02
N PRO A 206 -5.60 20.79 -1.38
CA PRO A 206 -6.84 21.18 -0.71
C PRO A 206 -7.93 20.10 -0.69
N LYS A 207 -7.96 19.22 -1.70
CA LYS A 207 -8.99 18.18 -1.82
C LYS A 207 -8.81 17.04 -0.83
N VAL A 208 -7.58 16.80 -0.39
CA VAL A 208 -7.20 15.69 0.50
C VAL A 208 -6.91 16.26 1.88
N ASP A 209 -5.94 17.16 2.00
CA ASP A 209 -5.46 17.67 3.30
C ASP A 209 -6.50 18.52 4.02
N ILE A 210 -7.02 19.55 3.34
CA ILE A 210 -7.93 20.54 3.95
C ILE A 210 -9.32 19.93 4.14
N ASN A 211 -9.86 19.30 3.09
CA ASN A 211 -11.17 18.66 3.16
C ASN A 211 -11.17 17.46 4.11
N GLY A 212 -10.08 16.67 4.15
CA GLY A 212 -9.92 15.57 5.10
C GLY A 212 -9.98 16.07 6.56
N ALA A 213 -9.19 17.09 6.89
CA ALA A 213 -9.21 17.71 8.22
C ALA A 213 -10.59 18.29 8.59
N MET A 214 -11.26 18.97 7.65
CA MET A 214 -12.61 19.49 7.85
C MET A 214 -13.66 18.39 8.07
N LYS A 215 -13.60 17.29 7.30
CA LYS A 215 -14.52 16.14 7.42
C LYS A 215 -14.36 15.49 8.81
N TRP A 216 -13.16 15.44 9.37
CA TRP A 216 -12.93 14.93 10.72
C TRP A 216 -13.52 15.83 11.81
N LEU A 217 -13.34 17.15 11.73
CA LEU A 217 -13.95 18.09 12.68
C LEU A 217 -15.47 17.92 12.78
N MET A 218 -16.12 17.64 11.64
CA MET A 218 -17.57 17.41 11.56
C MET A 218 -18.03 16.08 12.17
N VAL A 219 -17.14 15.09 12.35
CA VAL A 219 -17.46 13.75 12.90
C VAL A 219 -17.21 13.68 14.41
N GLN A 220 -16.50 14.66 14.99
CA GLN A 220 -16.24 14.77 16.43
C GLN A 220 -17.29 15.61 17.19
N GLY A 221 -18.25 16.22 16.49
CA GLY A 221 -19.39 16.96 17.07
C GLY A 221 -20.67 16.13 17.03
#